data_AF-A0A6A7Y746-F1
#
_entry.id   AF-A0A6A7Y746-F1
#
_cell.length_a   1.000
_cell.length_b   1.000
_cell.length_c   1.000
_cell.angle_alpha   90.00
_cell.angle_beta   90.00
_cell.angle_gamma   90.00
#
_symmetry.space_group_name_H-M   'P 1'
#
loop_
_entity.id
_entity.type
_entity.pdbx_description
1 polymer ?
#
loop_
_entity_poly.entity_id
_entity_poly.type
_entity_poly.pdbx_seq_one_letter_code
_entity_poly.pdbx_strand_id
1 'polypeptide(L)'
;MVTPLLRKRFKPHPIAVGAMVMTTAAIVGAIVTPSATGEWLLAVPVSTAVAVAYGAVISLFTEEADGNEGGVLGVTASINALAFGLTSLAGGVISGGAVVGPIVVAAVMMAASTLLLLTLRKPRG
;
A
#
# COMPACT_ATOMS: atom_id res chain seq x y z
N MET A 1 -11.19 7.31 -5.46
CA MET A 1 -12.63 7.26 -5.85
C MET A 1 -13.28 5.87 -5.76
N VAL A 2 -12.56 4.77 -5.51
CA VAL A 2 -13.15 3.40 -5.43
C VAL A 2 -13.67 3.02 -4.03
N THR A 3 -13.10 3.61 -2.99
CA THR A 3 -13.46 3.38 -1.59
C THR A 3 -14.90 3.69 -1.16
N PRO A 4 -15.60 4.74 -1.65
CA PRO A 4 -16.98 5.00 -1.23
C PRO A 4 -17.97 3.92 -1.71
N LEU A 5 -17.68 3.20 -2.80
CA LEU A 5 -18.51 2.10 -3.27
C LEU A 5 -18.32 0.83 -2.42
N LEU A 6 -17.07 0.53 -2.04
CA LEU A 6 -16.74 -0.64 -1.20
C LEU A 6 -17.20 -0.45 0.26
N ARG A 7 -17.11 0.77 0.79
CA ARG A 7 -17.59 1.12 2.15
C ARG A 7 -19.10 0.95 2.34
N LYS A 8 -19.90 0.96 1.27
CA LYS A 8 -21.35 0.70 1.38
C LYS A 8 -21.68 -0.73 1.82
N ARG A 9 -20.75 -1.69 1.67
CA ARG A 9 -21.02 -3.11 1.95
C ARG A 9 -20.01 -3.77 2.89
N PHE A 10 -18.83 -3.18 3.12
CA PHE A 10 -17.78 -3.79 3.94
C PHE A 10 -17.13 -2.79 4.89
N LYS A 11 -16.71 -3.29 6.07
CA LYS A 11 -15.92 -2.52 7.04
C LYS A 11 -14.54 -2.17 6.45
N PRO A 12 -13.89 -1.07 6.87
CA PRO A 12 -12.62 -0.64 6.27
C PRO A 12 -11.47 -1.64 6.47
N HIS A 13 -11.43 -2.31 7.62
CA HIS A 13 -10.37 -3.26 7.96
C HIS A 13 -10.24 -4.44 6.98
N PRO A 14 -11.28 -5.24 6.66
CA PRO A 14 -11.16 -6.31 5.68
C PRO A 14 -10.86 -5.81 4.26
N ILE A 15 -11.30 -4.59 3.89
CA ILE A 15 -10.94 -3.97 2.62
C ILE A 15 -9.43 -3.67 2.59
N ALA A 16 -8.89 -3.07 3.66
CA ALA A 16 -7.47 -2.75 3.78
C ALA A 16 -6.61 -4.02 3.70
N VAL A 17 -6.95 -5.05 4.47
CA VAL A 17 -6.24 -6.34 4.46
C VAL A 17 -6.28 -6.97 3.07
N GLY A 18 -7.45 -7.10 2.46
CA GLY A 18 -7.60 -7.73 1.15
C GLY A 18 -6.81 -6.98 0.06
N ALA A 19 -6.85 -5.64 0.09
CA ALA A 19 -6.11 -4.82 -0.87
C ALA A 19 -4.60 -4.88 -0.67
N MET A 20 -4.11 -4.91 0.57
CA MET A 20 -2.66 -5.04 0.87
C MET A 20 -2.12 -6.43 0.50
N VAL A 21 -2.89 -7.49 0.76
CA VAL A 21 -2.54 -8.85 0.32
C VAL A 21 -2.49 -8.94 -1.20
N MET A 22 -3.49 -8.39 -1.89
CA MET A 22 -3.52 -8.35 -3.36
C MET A 22 -2.33 -7.55 -3.93
N THR A 23 -2.00 -6.41 -3.31
CA THR A 23 -0.85 -5.60 -3.70
C THR A 23 0.45 -6.39 -3.54
N THR A 24 0.64 -7.05 -2.40
CA THR A 24 1.81 -7.90 -2.13
C THR A 24 1.93 -9.01 -3.16
N ALA A 25 0.85 -9.75 -3.42
CA ALA A 25 0.84 -10.84 -4.39
C ALA A 25 1.16 -10.35 -5.81
N ALA A 26 0.64 -9.19 -6.21
CA ALA A 26 0.88 -8.62 -7.52
C ALA A 26 2.33 -8.12 -7.69
N ILE A 27 2.93 -7.52 -6.66
CA ILE A 27 4.36 -7.14 -6.68
C ILE A 27 5.26 -8.37 -6.74
N VAL A 28 4.95 -9.43 -5.98
CA VAL A 28 5.68 -10.71 -6.06
C VAL A 28 5.53 -11.33 -7.45
N GLY A 29 4.34 -11.23 -8.06
CA GLY A 29 4.09 -11.62 -9.45
C GLY A 29 4.98 -10.89 -10.46
N ALA A 30 5.31 -9.62 -10.20
CA ALA A 30 6.18 -8.84 -11.07
C ALA A 30 7.63 -9.33 -11.02
N ILE A 31 8.10 -9.80 -9.86
CA ILE A 31 9.45 -10.37 -9.70
C ILE A 31 9.62 -11.63 -10.56
N VAL A 32 8.60 -12.49 -10.63
CA VAL A 32 8.66 -13.74 -11.41
C VAL A 32 8.42 -13.55 -12.90
N THR A 33 7.98 -12.36 -13.33
CA THR A 33 7.66 -12.05 -14.72
C THR A 33 8.56 -10.92 -15.25
N PRO A 34 9.87 -11.16 -15.45
CA PRO A 34 10.85 -10.12 -15.80
C PRO A 34 10.74 -9.62 -17.26
N SER A 35 9.59 -9.80 -17.90
CA SER A 35 9.30 -9.27 -19.23
C SER A 35 8.64 -7.91 -19.12
N ALA A 36 9.06 -6.94 -19.93
CA ALA A 36 8.46 -5.60 -19.95
C ALA A 36 6.93 -5.64 -20.14
N THR A 37 6.42 -6.53 -21.00
CA THR A 37 4.97 -6.72 -21.19
C THR A 37 4.28 -7.21 -19.93
N GLY A 38 4.88 -8.17 -19.21
CA GLY A 38 4.36 -8.70 -17.95
C GLY A 38 4.33 -7.64 -16.85
N GLU A 39 5.36 -6.80 -16.74
CA GLU A 39 5.39 -5.69 -15.79
C GLU A 39 4.29 -4.66 -16.07
N TRP A 40 4.06 -4.30 -17.34
CA TRP A 40 2.98 -3.39 -17.73
C TRP A 40 1.58 -3.96 -17.44
N LEU A 41 1.38 -5.26 -17.69
CA LEU A 41 0.13 -5.94 -17.37
C LEU A 41 -0.12 -6.00 -15.86
N LEU A 42 0.94 -6.12 -15.05
CA LEU A 42 0.84 -6.13 -13.58
C LEU A 42 0.77 -4.72 -12.97
N ALA A 43 1.26 -3.69 -13.66
CA ALA A 43 1.23 -2.31 -13.17
C ALA A 43 -0.21 -1.82 -12.90
N VAL A 44 -1.16 -2.19 -13.76
CA VAL A 44 -2.59 -1.81 -13.62
C VAL A 44 -3.23 -2.42 -12.37
N PRO A 45 -3.20 -3.75 -12.15
CA PRO A 45 -3.76 -4.35 -10.94
C PRO A 45 -3.01 -3.92 -9.67
N VAL A 46 -1.69 -3.74 -9.71
CA VAL A 46 -0.92 -3.17 -8.58
C VAL A 46 -1.43 -1.78 -8.23
N SER A 47 -1.52 -0.89 -9.22
CA SER A 47 -1.97 0.50 -9.01
C SER A 47 -3.39 0.56 -8.46
N THR A 48 -4.27 -0.32 -8.96
CA THR A 48 -5.66 -0.42 -8.49
C THR A 48 -5.71 -0.91 -7.04
N ALA A 49 -4.98 -1.97 -6.71
CA ALA A 49 -4.93 -2.52 -5.36
C ALA A 49 -4.34 -1.51 -4.36
N VAL A 50 -3.28 -0.80 -4.73
CA VAL A 50 -2.69 0.28 -3.93
C VAL A 50 -3.69 1.40 -3.69
N ALA A 51 -4.41 1.85 -4.72
CA ALA A 51 -5.40 2.91 -4.58
C ALA A 51 -6.54 2.52 -3.62
N VAL A 52 -6.96 1.25 -3.64
CA VAL A 52 -7.96 0.72 -2.70
C VAL A 52 -7.37 0.62 -1.29
N ALA A 53 -6.16 0.09 -1.14
CA ALA A 53 -5.47 -0.03 0.15
C ALA A 53 -5.28 1.33 0.82
N TYR A 54 -4.76 2.31 0.09
CA TYR A 54 -4.53 3.67 0.57
C TYR A 54 -5.82 4.31 1.09
N GLY A 55 -6.91 4.24 0.32
CA GLY A 55 -8.19 4.78 0.75
C GLY A 55 -8.77 4.06 1.97
N ALA A 56 -8.59 2.74 2.07
CA ALA A 56 -9.08 1.95 3.19
C ALA A 56 -8.27 2.19 4.48
N VAL A 57 -6.96 2.42 4.37
CA VAL A 57 -6.09 2.77 5.49
C VAL A 57 -6.39 4.17 6.00
N ILE A 58 -6.54 5.16 5.13
CA ILE A 58 -7.01 6.50 5.53
C ILE A 58 -8.34 6.41 6.27
N SER A 59 -9.27 5.62 5.73
CA SER A 59 -10.58 5.39 6.31
C SER A 59 -10.50 4.85 7.74
N LEU A 60 -9.58 3.91 8.02
CA LEU A 60 -9.32 3.40 9.37
C LEU A 60 -8.79 4.51 10.30
N PHE A 61 -7.80 5.27 9.85
CA PHE A 61 -7.22 6.34 10.67
C PHE A 61 -8.22 7.45 10.98
N THR A 62 -9.08 7.82 10.03
CA THR A 62 -10.10 8.84 10.25
C THR A 62 -11.24 8.36 11.16
N GLU A 63 -11.55 7.07 11.20
CA GLU A 63 -12.54 6.52 12.15
C GLU A 63 -12.05 6.60 13.60
N GLU A 64 -10.74 6.45 13.81
CA GLU A 64 -10.11 6.49 15.14
C GLU A 64 -9.73 7.92 15.58
N ALA A 65 -9.97 8.93 14.75
CA ALA A 65 -9.45 10.28 14.97
C ALA A 65 -10.22 11.10 16.02
N ASP A 66 -11.38 10.61 16.50
CA ASP A 66 -12.21 11.20 17.57
C ASP A 66 -12.30 12.75 17.53
N GLY A 67 -12.67 13.31 16.37
CA GLY A 67 -12.80 14.76 16.17
C GLY A 67 -11.51 15.51 15.81
N ASN A 68 -10.40 14.82 15.60
CA ASN A 68 -9.12 15.35 15.12
C ASN A 68 -8.73 14.78 13.74
N GLU A 69 -9.71 14.65 12.83
CA GLU A 69 -9.48 14.09 11.50
C GLU A 69 -8.44 14.89 10.71
N GLY A 70 -8.45 16.22 10.85
CA GLY A 70 -7.50 17.11 10.20
C GLY A 70 -6.05 16.87 10.63
N GLY A 71 -5.81 16.67 11.93
CA GLY A 71 -4.49 16.35 12.46
C GLY A 71 -3.99 14.98 11.98
N VAL A 72 -4.85 13.97 12.03
CA VAL A 72 -4.53 12.60 11.57
C VAL A 72 -4.23 12.57 10.06
N LEU A 73 -5.02 13.29 9.25
CA LEU A 73 -4.78 13.42 7.82
C LEU A 73 -3.50 14.21 7.51
N GLY A 74 -3.19 15.24 8.30
CA GLY A 74 -1.95 16.01 8.17
C GLY A 74 -0.69 15.16 8.44
N VAL A 75 -0.72 14.34 9.50
CA VAL A 75 0.37 13.38 9.79
C VAL A 75 0.47 12.33 8.69
N THR A 76 -0.66 11.78 8.24
CA THR A 76 -0.69 10.79 7.15
C THR A 76 -0.10 11.35 5.86
N ALA A 77 -0.45 12.58 5.49
CA ALA A 77 0.10 13.27 4.33
C ALA A 77 1.61 13.50 4.46
N SER A 78 2.08 13.87 5.65
CA SER A 78 3.51 14.08 5.94
C SER A 78 4.31 12.79 5.82
N ILE A 79 3.79 11.67 6.36
CA ILE A 79 4.40 10.34 6.21
C ILE A 79 4.46 9.94 4.74
N ASN A 80 3.39 10.17 3.98
CA ASN A 80 3.35 9.85 2.55
C ASN A 80 4.37 10.68 1.74
N ALA A 81 4.49 11.99 2.02
CA ALA A 81 5.49 12.84 1.40
C ALA A 81 6.93 12.37 1.70
N LEU A 82 7.19 12.01 2.96
CA LEU A 82 8.47 11.43 3.37
C LEU A 82 8.75 10.11 2.63
N ALA A 83 7.74 9.23 2.52
CA ALA A 83 7.86 7.96 1.81
C ALA A 83 8.19 8.17 0.31
N PHE A 84 7.56 9.13 -0.37
CA PHE A 84 7.90 9.47 -1.75
C PHE A 84 9.33 10.01 -1.90
N GLY A 85 9.75 10.87 -0.97
CA GLY A 85 11.12 11.39 -0.95
C GLY A 85 12.16 10.29 -0.76
N LEU A 86 11.95 9.42 0.24
CA LEU A 86 12.82 8.26 0.51
C LEU A 86 12.83 7.26 -0.64
N THR A 87 11.67 6.97 -1.25
CA THR A 87 11.57 6.04 -2.39
C THR A 87 12.36 6.56 -3.59
N SER A 88 12.33 7.87 -3.84
CA SER A 88 13.07 8.47 -4.95
C SER A 88 14.59 8.36 -4.74
N LEU A 89 15.07 8.69 -3.53
CA LEU A 89 16.50 8.59 -3.17
C LEU A 89 16.97 7.14 -3.14
N ALA A 90 16.29 6.28 -2.39
CA ALA A 90 16.64 4.87 -2.25
C ALA A 90 16.53 4.14 -3.58
N GLY A 91 15.49 4.41 -4.37
CA GLY A 91 15.29 3.83 -5.70
C GLY A 91 16.46 4.12 -6.64
N GLY A 92 16.96 5.36 -6.67
CA GLY A 92 18.14 5.75 -7.44
C GLY A 92 19.40 4.99 -7.01
N VAL A 93 19.66 4.89 -5.71
CA VAL A 93 20.82 4.16 -5.18
C VAL A 93 20.73 2.65 -5.45
N ILE A 94 19.56 2.05 -5.21
CA ILE A 94 19.36 0.60 -5.33
C ILE A 94 19.40 0.17 -6.80
N SER A 95 18.76 0.93 -7.69
CA SER A 95 18.77 0.65 -9.13
C SER A 95 20.16 0.71 -9.76
N GLY A 96 21.08 1.49 -9.18
CA GLY A 96 22.49 1.52 -9.59
C GLY A 96 23.25 0.21 -9.33
N GLY A 97 22.79 -0.63 -8.40
CA GLY A 97 23.39 -1.92 -8.08
C GLY A 97 22.74 -3.12 -8.79
N ALA A 98 21.41 -3.16 -8.85
CA ALA A 98 20.67 -4.22 -9.54
C ALA A 98 19.33 -3.69 -10.07
N VAL A 99 19.02 -4.03 -11.32
CA VAL A 99 17.77 -3.60 -12.00
C VAL A 99 16.51 -4.05 -11.25
N VAL A 100 16.53 -5.27 -10.69
CA VAL A 100 15.39 -5.85 -9.95
C VAL A 100 15.35 -5.39 -8.48
N GLY A 101 16.41 -4.74 -8.00
CA GLY A 101 16.58 -4.34 -6.60
C GLY A 101 15.39 -3.55 -6.02
N PRO A 102 14.90 -2.49 -6.69
CA PRO A 102 13.78 -1.70 -6.17
C PRO A 102 12.48 -2.51 -6.01
N ILE A 103 12.21 -3.43 -6.93
CA ILE A 103 10.99 -4.27 -6.90
C ILE A 103 11.06 -5.26 -5.73
N VAL A 104 12.23 -5.87 -5.47
CA VAL A 104 12.44 -6.77 -4.33
C VAL A 104 12.24 -6.02 -3.02
N VAL A 105 12.84 -4.83 -2.88
CA VAL A 105 12.68 -4.01 -1.66
C VAL A 105 11.21 -3.63 -1.46
N ALA A 106 10.50 -3.23 -2.52
CA ALA A 106 9.07 -2.95 -2.45
C ALA A 106 8.26 -4.17 -2.00
N ALA A 107 8.57 -5.37 -2.53
CA ALA A 107 7.91 -6.61 -2.13
C ALA A 107 8.11 -6.92 -0.64
N VAL A 108 9.35 -6.81 -0.15
CA VAL A 108 9.68 -7.06 1.27
C VAL A 108 8.98 -6.06 2.19
N MET A 109 9.03 -4.78 1.87
CA MET A 109 8.37 -3.74 2.67
C MET A 109 6.85 -3.90 2.66
N MET A 110 6.24 -4.17 1.51
CA MET A 110 4.80 -4.38 1.40
C MET A 110 4.35 -5.65 2.13
N ALA A 111 5.12 -6.75 2.04
CA ALA A 111 4.85 -7.97 2.79
C ALA A 111 4.94 -7.71 4.30
N ALA A 112 5.96 -6.99 4.76
CA ALA A 112 6.10 -6.61 6.16
C ALA A 112 4.93 -5.75 6.65
N SER A 113 4.52 -4.73 5.89
CA SER A 113 3.35 -3.91 6.23
C SER A 113 2.05 -4.72 6.25
N THR A 114 1.87 -5.65 5.32
CA THR A 114 0.71 -6.55 5.27
C THR A 114 0.68 -7.47 6.49
N LEU A 115 1.83 -8.04 6.87
CA LEU A 115 1.97 -8.86 8.07
C LEU A 115 1.69 -8.05 9.35
N LEU A 116 2.19 -6.81 9.43
CA LEU A 116 1.88 -5.92 10.55
C LEU A 116 0.37 -5.67 10.65
N LEU A 117 -0.32 -5.39 9.54
CA LEU A 117 -1.77 -5.19 9.56
C LEU A 117 -2.54 -6.47 9.95
N LEU A 118 -2.04 -7.65 9.57
CA LEU A 118 -2.66 -8.94 9.93
C LEU A 118 -2.45 -9.30 11.40
N THR A 119 -1.29 -8.95 11.97
CA THR A 119 -0.90 -9.29 13.35
C THR A 119 -1.41 -8.27 14.37
N LEU A 120 -1.51 -6.99 13.99
CA LEU A 120 -2.09 -5.96 14.83
C LEU A 120 -3.58 -6.25 14.98
N ARG A 121 -3.94 -6.70 16.18
CA ARG A 121 -5.28 -7.14 16.55
C ARG A 121 -6.29 -6.02 16.25
N LYS A 122 -7.28 -6.36 15.43
CA LYS A 122 -8.54 -5.66 15.17
C LYS A 122 -8.87 -4.64 16.28
N PRO A 123 -9.03 -3.34 15.98
CA PRO A 123 -9.59 -2.38 16.93
C PRO A 123 -10.90 -2.94 17.45
N ARG A 124 -10.97 -3.14 18.77
CA ARG A 124 -12.19 -3.55 19.45
C ARG A 124 -13.14 -2.36 19.40
N GLY A 125 -13.91 -2.27 18.32
CA GLY A 125 -15.22 -1.64 18.36
C GLY A 125 -16.18 -2.52 19.14
#